data_AF-A0A125ACT0-F1
#
_entry.id   AF-A0A125ACT0-F1
#
_cell.length_a   1.000
_cell.length_b   1.000
_cell.length_c   1.000
_cell.angle_alpha   90.00
_cell.angle_beta   90.00
_cell.angle_gamma   90.00
#
_symmetry.space_group_name_H-M   'P 1'
#
loop_
_entity.id
_entity.type
_entity.pdbx_description
1 polymer ?
#
loop_
_entity_poly.entity_id
_entity_poly.type
_entity_poly.pdbx_seq_one_letter_code
_entity_poly.pdbx_strand_id
1 'polypeptide(L)'
;MRIRTIVSALLPPALAGCLSAPPPINLPDARAIGFDGVHAVPPDCAKLMQPSHLVDAGFGRPGVPFGCATYTNLATMLARPEDLVAPVPYGGADAQVAADAVRRYVEDRVKQPAPDKTLTTTGAPGR
;
A
#
# COMPACT_ATOMS: atom_id res chain seq x y z
N MET A 1 12.52 45.12 -12.43
CA MET A 1 12.99 43.77 -12.82
C MET A 1 12.76 42.70 -11.74
N ARG A 2 12.88 43.01 -10.43
CA ARG A 2 12.65 42.07 -9.31
C ARG A 2 11.20 41.62 -9.09
N ILE A 3 10.20 42.45 -9.43
CA ILE A 3 8.78 42.12 -9.22
C ILE A 3 8.30 41.05 -10.21
N ARG A 4 8.78 41.10 -11.47
CA ARG A 4 8.44 40.10 -12.50
C ARG A 4 8.96 38.70 -12.16
N THR A 5 10.16 38.61 -11.59
CA THR A 5 10.74 37.32 -11.17
C THR A 5 10.03 36.73 -9.94
N ILE A 6 9.56 37.55 -9.00
CA ILE A 6 8.78 37.08 -7.84
C ILE A 6 7.42 36.53 -8.28
N VAL A 7 6.74 37.21 -9.21
CA VAL A 7 5.43 36.76 -9.72
C VAL A 7 5.55 35.44 -10.50
N SER A 8 6.58 35.25 -11.32
CA SER A 8 6.80 33.98 -12.03
C SER A 8 7.17 32.81 -11.11
N ALA A 9 7.79 33.06 -9.96
CA ALA A 9 8.17 32.01 -9.02
C ALA A 9 6.99 31.50 -8.16
N LEU A 10 5.95 32.33 -7.96
CA LEU A 10 4.79 32.01 -7.12
C LEU A 10 3.61 31.40 -7.91
N LEU A 11 3.63 31.49 -9.24
CA LEU A 11 2.56 30.98 -10.11
C LEU A 11 2.46 29.43 -10.16
N PRO A 12 3.58 28.66 -10.20
CA PRO A 12 3.52 27.19 -10.24
C PRO A 12 2.90 26.52 -8.99
N PRO A 13 3.25 26.89 -7.74
CA PRO A 13 2.66 26.26 -6.56
C PRO A 13 1.18 26.61 -6.40
N ALA A 14 0.72 27.77 -6.88
CA ALA A 14 -0.68 28.16 -6.87
C ALA A 14 -1.55 27.32 -7.83
N LEU A 15 -0.98 26.87 -8.97
CA LEU A 15 -1.65 26.01 -9.95
C LEU A 15 -1.58 24.52 -9.56
N ALA A 16 -0.58 24.11 -8.77
CA ALA A 16 -0.42 22.73 -8.32
C ALA A 16 -1.51 22.28 -7.32
N GLY A 17 -2.18 23.20 -6.63
CA GLY A 17 -3.28 22.90 -5.70
C GLY A 17 -4.56 22.36 -6.35
N CYS A 18 -4.70 22.45 -7.68
CA CYS A 18 -5.88 21.97 -8.42
C CYS A 18 -5.76 20.52 -8.90
N LEU A 19 -4.61 19.87 -8.73
CA LEU A 19 -4.44 18.45 -9.02
C LEU A 19 -4.84 17.63 -7.80
N SER A 20 -6.16 17.49 -7.61
CA SER A 20 -6.83 16.48 -6.77
C SER A 20 -6.16 16.18 -5.43
N ALA A 21 -6.55 16.91 -4.38
CA ALA A 21 -6.27 16.47 -3.01
C ALA A 21 -6.80 15.03 -2.85
N PRO A 22 -5.99 14.06 -2.40
CA PRO A 22 -6.49 12.78 -1.94
C PRO A 22 -7.18 13.01 -0.57
N PRO A 23 -8.39 12.47 -0.34
CA PRO A 23 -9.27 11.75 -1.27
C PRO A 23 -10.13 12.70 -2.15
N PRO A 24 -10.69 12.21 -3.27
CA PRO A 24 -11.62 12.97 -4.10
C PRO A 24 -12.74 13.58 -3.25
N ILE A 25 -13.23 14.75 -3.66
CA ILE A 25 -14.30 15.47 -2.94
C ILE A 25 -15.48 14.52 -2.71
N ASN A 26 -15.84 14.30 -1.44
CA ASN A 26 -16.90 13.39 -0.93
C ASN A 26 -16.55 11.91 -0.74
N LEU A 27 -15.28 11.50 -0.86
CA LEU A 27 -14.84 10.17 -0.40
C LEU A 27 -14.17 10.27 0.97
N PRO A 28 -14.38 9.29 1.87
CA PRO A 28 -13.68 9.28 3.14
C PRO A 28 -12.17 9.02 2.94
N ASP A 29 -11.35 9.43 3.90
CA ASP A 29 -9.93 9.09 3.88
C ASP A 29 -9.71 7.62 4.30
N ALA A 30 -8.44 7.19 4.35
CA ALA A 30 -8.07 5.83 4.72
C ALA A 30 -8.51 5.43 6.16
N ARG A 31 -8.86 6.39 7.02
CA ARG A 31 -9.34 6.13 8.39
C ARG A 31 -10.75 5.58 8.44
N ALA A 32 -11.44 5.49 7.30
CA ALA A 32 -12.72 4.81 7.20
C ALA A 32 -12.63 3.28 7.28
N ILE A 33 -11.42 2.70 7.16
CA ILE A 33 -11.20 1.29 7.44
C ILE A 33 -11.00 1.11 8.95
N GLY A 34 -11.85 0.28 9.56
CA GLY A 34 -11.80 -0.05 10.98
C GLY A 34 -11.13 -1.39 11.26
N PHE A 35 -11.13 -1.79 12.52
CA PHE A 35 -10.65 -3.09 13.00
C PHE A 35 -11.66 -3.69 13.97
N ASP A 36 -12.11 -4.93 13.75
CA ASP A 36 -13.11 -5.61 14.59
C ASP A 36 -12.48 -6.46 15.72
N GLY A 37 -11.15 -6.41 15.86
CA GLY A 37 -10.38 -7.25 16.79
C GLY A 37 -9.65 -8.41 16.11
N VAL A 38 -10.03 -8.76 14.87
CA VAL A 38 -9.37 -9.83 14.10
C VAL A 38 -9.07 -9.39 12.66
N HIS A 39 -9.98 -8.65 12.03
CA HIS A 39 -9.92 -8.25 10.63
C HIS A 39 -10.04 -6.75 10.46
N ALA A 40 -9.47 -6.25 9.36
CA ALA A 40 -9.77 -4.91 8.89
C ALA A 40 -11.18 -4.89 8.26
N VAL A 41 -11.98 -3.90 8.64
CA VAL A 41 -13.37 -3.79 8.21
C VAL A 41 -13.53 -2.57 7.30
N PRO A 42 -13.96 -2.74 6.04
CA PRO A 42 -14.23 -1.62 5.16
C PRO A 42 -15.44 -0.81 5.66
N PRO A 43 -15.58 0.46 5.23
CA PRO A 43 -16.75 1.26 5.56
C PRO A 43 -18.02 0.66 4.96
N ASP A 44 -19.15 0.95 5.59
CA ASP A 44 -20.48 0.61 5.06
C ASP A 44 -20.70 1.24 3.68
N CYS A 45 -20.81 0.40 2.65
CA CYS A 45 -20.97 0.83 1.26
C CYS A 45 -22.28 1.58 1.00
N ALA A 46 -23.31 1.41 1.85
CA ALA A 46 -24.54 2.20 1.75
C ALA A 46 -24.27 3.69 2.01
N LYS A 47 -23.27 4.01 2.85
CA LYS A 47 -22.85 5.40 3.14
C LYS A 47 -22.06 6.03 2.01
N LEU A 48 -21.58 5.24 1.06
CA LEU A 48 -20.83 5.70 -0.12
C LEU A 48 -21.72 5.86 -1.36
N MET A 49 -23.02 5.56 -1.24
CA MET A 49 -23.95 5.59 -2.35
C MET A 49 -24.10 7.01 -2.91
N GLN A 50 -23.71 7.21 -4.17
CA GLN A 50 -23.98 8.45 -4.88
C GLN A 50 -25.16 8.29 -5.82
N PRO A 51 -26.13 9.21 -5.80
CA PRO A 51 -27.25 9.18 -6.73
C PRO A 51 -26.78 9.41 -8.16
N SER A 52 -27.41 8.72 -9.12
CA SER A 52 -27.19 9.02 -10.53
C SER A 52 -28.14 10.13 -10.97
N HIS A 53 -27.61 11.15 -11.64
CA HIS A 53 -28.40 12.19 -12.30
C HIS A 53 -28.77 11.83 -13.75
N LEU A 54 -28.37 10.63 -14.21
CA LEU A 54 -28.63 10.17 -15.57
C LEU A 54 -29.98 9.45 -15.64
N VAL A 55 -30.76 9.81 -16.65
CA VAL A 55 -32.05 9.19 -16.97
C VAL A 55 -31.94 8.50 -18.33
N ASP A 56 -32.39 7.25 -18.42
CA ASP A 56 -32.42 6.46 -19.65
C ASP A 56 -33.85 6.01 -19.93
N ALA A 57 -34.40 6.39 -21.09
CA ALA A 57 -35.78 6.12 -21.49
C ALA A 57 -36.86 6.47 -20.43
N GLY A 58 -36.63 7.52 -19.64
CA GLY A 58 -37.54 7.95 -18.57
C GLY A 58 -37.32 7.25 -17.22
N PHE A 59 -36.40 6.29 -17.13
CA PHE A 59 -36.01 5.64 -15.88
C PHE A 59 -34.69 6.18 -15.35
N GLY A 60 -34.67 6.53 -14.06
CA GLY A 60 -33.43 6.92 -13.37
C GLY A 60 -32.45 5.75 -13.31
N ARG A 61 -31.18 5.99 -13.64
CA ARG A 61 -30.14 4.97 -13.48
C ARG A 61 -29.91 4.69 -11.99
N PRO A 62 -29.52 3.45 -11.62
CA PRO A 62 -29.09 3.16 -10.25
C PRO A 62 -27.93 4.05 -9.82
N GLY A 63 -27.92 4.42 -8.54
CA GLY A 63 -26.75 5.05 -7.91
C GLY A 63 -25.57 4.09 -7.84
N VAL A 64 -24.38 4.64 -7.58
CA VAL A 64 -23.13 3.86 -7.49
C VAL A 64 -22.44 4.16 -6.15
N PRO A 65 -22.06 3.13 -5.37
CA PRO A 65 -21.29 3.31 -4.14
C PRO A 65 -19.80 3.50 -4.49
N PHE A 66 -19.43 4.72 -4.87
CA PHE A 66 -18.05 5.03 -5.29
C PHE A 66 -17.07 4.68 -4.17
N GLY A 67 -15.98 3.98 -4.51
CA GLY A 67 -14.93 3.59 -3.58
C GLY A 67 -15.21 2.30 -2.78
N CYS A 68 -16.42 1.75 -2.77
CA CYS A 68 -16.74 0.52 -1.99
C CYS A 68 -15.79 -0.65 -2.31
N ALA A 69 -15.57 -0.94 -3.60
CA ALA A 69 -14.62 -1.97 -4.02
C ALA A 69 -13.18 -1.63 -3.59
N THR A 70 -12.79 -0.37 -3.70
CA THR A 70 -11.45 0.11 -3.31
C THR A 70 -11.20 -0.10 -1.82
N TYR A 71 -12.10 0.34 -0.93
CA TYR A 71 -11.90 0.16 0.50
C TYR A 71 -11.97 -1.31 0.92
N THR A 72 -12.83 -2.11 0.28
CA THR A 72 -12.90 -3.56 0.55
C THR A 72 -11.59 -4.25 0.19
N ASN A 73 -11.04 -3.94 -0.98
CA ASN A 73 -9.75 -4.48 -1.40
C ASN A 73 -8.64 -3.98 -0.48
N LEU A 74 -8.64 -2.70 -0.10
CA LEU A 74 -7.63 -2.14 0.79
C LEU A 74 -7.67 -2.79 2.19
N ALA A 75 -8.86 -3.00 2.75
CA ALA A 75 -9.03 -3.72 4.02
C ALA A 75 -8.45 -5.15 3.93
N THR A 76 -8.67 -5.83 2.81
CA THR A 76 -8.13 -7.18 2.54
C THR A 76 -6.60 -7.17 2.36
N MET A 77 -6.02 -6.08 1.86
CA MET A 77 -4.58 -5.94 1.63
C MET A 77 -3.77 -5.62 2.89
N LEU A 78 -4.42 -5.27 4.00
CA LEU A 78 -3.71 -4.93 5.24
C LEU A 78 -3.05 -6.18 5.83
N ALA A 79 -1.71 -6.18 5.82
CA ALA A 79 -0.91 -7.28 6.35
C ALA A 79 -1.06 -7.45 7.88
N ARG A 80 -1.28 -6.34 8.60
CA ARG A 80 -1.45 -6.28 10.05
C ARG A 80 -2.61 -5.35 10.42
N PRO A 81 -3.85 -5.86 10.43
CA PRO A 81 -5.03 -5.04 10.71
C PRO A 81 -5.01 -4.31 12.07
N GLU A 82 -4.33 -4.86 13.06
CA GLU A 82 -4.20 -4.26 14.40
C GLU A 82 -3.44 -2.92 14.40
N ASP A 83 -2.60 -2.67 13.38
CA ASP A 83 -1.87 -1.41 13.24
C ASP A 83 -2.82 -0.21 12.98
N LEU A 84 -4.09 -0.45 12.62
CA LEU A 84 -5.10 0.61 12.47
C LEU A 84 -5.46 1.29 13.80
N VAL A 85 -5.33 0.59 14.93
CA VAL A 85 -5.67 1.09 16.27
C VAL A 85 -4.45 1.21 17.18
N ALA A 86 -3.43 0.37 16.95
CA ALA A 86 -2.19 0.34 17.72
C ALA A 86 -0.98 0.28 16.77
N PRO A 87 -0.70 1.37 16.02
CA PRO A 87 0.38 1.36 15.04
C PRO A 87 1.74 1.16 15.70
N VAL A 88 2.55 0.26 15.14
CA VAL A 88 3.97 0.15 15.52
C VAL A 88 4.71 1.36 14.96
N PRO A 89 5.53 2.07 15.78
CA PRO A 89 6.34 3.16 15.29
C PRO A 89 7.22 2.72 14.12
N TYR A 90 7.18 3.47 13.02
CA TYR A 90 8.05 3.21 11.88
C TYR A 90 9.51 3.45 12.28
N GLY A 91 10.31 2.38 12.32
CA GLY A 91 11.72 2.45 12.72
C GLY A 91 12.66 3.12 11.71
N GLY A 92 12.13 3.61 10.58
CA GLY A 92 12.92 4.12 9.46
C GLY A 92 13.25 3.03 8.43
N ALA A 93 13.82 3.45 7.30
CA ALA A 93 14.30 2.52 6.29
C ALA A 93 15.66 1.95 6.72
N ASP A 94 15.79 0.63 6.80
CA ASP A 94 17.07 -0.03 7.00
C ASP A 94 17.75 -0.27 5.65
N ALA A 95 18.40 0.77 5.15
CA ALA A 95 19.10 0.75 3.86
C ALA A 95 20.26 -0.25 3.85
N GLN A 96 20.89 -0.51 5.00
CA GLN A 96 22.03 -1.40 5.12
C GLN A 96 21.60 -2.85 4.96
N VAL A 97 20.51 -3.26 5.60
CA VAL A 97 19.95 -4.62 5.42
C VAL A 97 19.54 -4.86 3.98
N ALA A 98 18.92 -3.88 3.31
CA ALA A 98 18.59 -3.99 1.89
C ALA A 98 19.84 -4.09 1.00
N ALA A 99 20.86 -3.25 1.25
CA ALA A 99 22.12 -3.29 0.51
C ALA A 99 22.87 -4.61 0.70
N ASP A 100 22.89 -5.14 1.93
CA ASP A 100 23.50 -6.42 2.25
C ASP A 100 22.75 -7.59 1.62
N ALA A 101 21.41 -7.55 1.55
CA ALA A 101 20.63 -8.57 0.85
C ALA A 101 20.95 -8.60 -0.65
N VAL A 102 21.06 -7.44 -1.29
CA VAL A 102 21.46 -7.33 -2.71
C VAL A 102 22.88 -7.83 -2.90
N ARG A 103 23.82 -7.44 -2.04
CA ARG A 103 25.22 -7.88 -2.10
C ARG A 103 25.33 -9.40 -1.96
N ARG A 104 24.65 -10.00 -0.98
CA ARG A 104 24.57 -11.46 -0.84
C ARG A 104 24.00 -12.12 -2.08
N TYR A 105 22.91 -11.61 -2.64
CA TYR A 105 22.33 -12.17 -3.88
C TYR A 105 23.32 -12.13 -5.04
N VAL A 106 24.10 -11.05 -5.18
CA VAL A 106 25.12 -10.92 -6.23
C VAL A 106 26.31 -11.86 -5.97
N GLU A 107 26.79 -11.94 -4.74
CA GLU A 107 27.94 -12.76 -4.35
C GLU A 107 27.62 -14.27 -4.32
N ASP A 108 26.41 -14.67 -3.89
CA ASP A 108 25.96 -16.07 -3.85
C ASP A 108 25.71 -16.68 -5.24
N ARG A 109 25.62 -15.86 -6.30
CA ARG A 109 25.60 -16.33 -7.69
C ARG A 109 26.95 -16.90 -8.14
N VAL A 110 28.02 -16.70 -7.37
CA VAL A 110 29.39 -17.18 -7.65
C VAL A 110 29.89 -18.10 -6.53
N LYS A 111 29.04 -18.96 -5.98
CA LYS A 111 29.50 -20.07 -5.15
C LYS A 111 29.78 -21.27 -6.05
N GLN A 112 31.05 -21.60 -6.26
CA GLN A 112 31.40 -22.96 -6.70
C GLN A 112 30.82 -23.94 -5.69
N PRO A 113 30.19 -25.05 -6.14
CA PRO A 113 29.75 -26.09 -5.22
C PRO A 113 30.95 -26.48 -4.35
N ALA A 114 30.74 -26.50 -3.03
CA ALA A 114 31.76 -26.94 -2.11
C ALA A 114 32.21 -28.36 -2.54
N PRO A 115 33.52 -28.65 -2.59
CA PRO A 115 33.97 -29.99 -2.92
C PRO A 115 33.34 -30.96 -1.93
N ASP A 116 32.74 -32.03 -2.45
CA ASP A 116 32.03 -33.05 -1.68
C ASP A 116 32.85 -33.43 -0.45
N LYS A 117 32.34 -33.14 0.75
CA LYS A 117 32.83 -33.80 1.95
C LYS A 117 32.42 -35.25 1.85
N THR A 118 33.35 -36.11 1.43
CA THR A 118 33.20 -37.56 1.50
C THR A 118 32.85 -37.92 2.95
N LEU A 119 31.60 -38.29 3.18
CA LEU A 119 31.16 -38.86 4.45
C LEU A 119 31.74 -40.27 4.55
N THR A 120 32.88 -40.40 5.21
CA THR A 120 33.41 -41.69 5.64
C THR A 120 32.56 -42.17 6.83
N THR A 121 31.45 -42.86 6.53
CA THR A 121 30.78 -43.71 7.52
C THR A 121 31.67 -44.92 7.76
N THR A 122 32.42 -44.91 8.85
CA THR A 122 33.00 -46.12 9.43
C THR A 122 31.86 -46.89 10.10
N GLY A 123 31.54 -48.06 9.55
CA GLY A 123 30.47 -48.92 10.05
C GLY A 123 30.74 -49.49 11.45
N ALA A 124 29.65 -49.87 12.11
CA ALA A 124 29.65 -50.84 13.20
C ALA A 124 28.55 -51.87 12.91
N PRO A 125 28.85 -53.19 12.85
CA PRO A 125 27.83 -54.21 12.76
C PRO A 125 27.32 -54.53 14.17
N GLY A 126 26.02 -54.46 14.40
CA GLY A 126 25.43 -54.69 15.71
C GLY A 126 24.04 -55.32 15.64
N ARG A 127 24.04 -56.66 15.64
CA ARG A 127 22.99 -57.67 15.94
C ARG A 127 21.55 -57.43 15.50
#